data_AF-A0A6B2FZK9-F1
#
_entry.id   AF-A0A6B2FZK9-F1
#
_cell.length_a   1.000
_cell.length_b   1.000
_cell.length_c   1.000
_cell.angle_alpha   90.00
_cell.angle_beta   90.00
_cell.angle_gamma   90.00
#
_symmetry.space_group_name_H-M   'P 1'
#
loop_
_entity.id
_entity.type
_entity.pdbx_description
1 polymer ?
#
loop_
_entity_poly.entity_id
_entity_poly.type
_entity_poly.pdbx_seq_one_letter_code
_entity_poly.pdbx_strand_id
1 'polypeptide(L)'
;KFGRLKNVNANLPSKIGSFQKFVNGFSNAYTYIQRFESEILPPEADSEFQYLLEKVVVLDYIVRNTDRGNNWLMKVDVEIEPVLFEGVIVENKNYHFNIAAIDNGLAFPFKHPDSWRSYPFDWAYIRYAKRPFSQKIKDLVIPKLSNAPYIESMIEQLELLFKVFLLISHVLQIFKFIQFIFCSYSHLRLIKVLINNDLIPRCRSCVVK
;
A
#
# COMPACT_ATOMS: atom_id res chain seq x y z
N LYS A 1 -39.41 -35.21 18.77
CA LYS A 1 -39.11 -35.66 17.39
C LYS A 1 -37.95 -34.82 16.86
N PHE A 2 -36.72 -35.28 17.09
CA PHE A 2 -35.53 -34.63 16.54
C PHE A 2 -35.46 -34.89 15.03
N GLY A 3 -35.44 -33.81 14.25
CA GLY A 3 -35.29 -33.87 12.80
C GLY A 3 -33.96 -34.52 12.43
N ARG A 4 -34.03 -35.53 11.55
CA ARG A 4 -32.87 -36.25 10.99
C ARG A 4 -31.79 -35.26 10.54
N LEU A 5 -30.59 -35.43 11.09
CA LEU A 5 -29.35 -34.92 10.49
C LEU A 5 -29.26 -35.47 9.07
N LYS A 6 -29.45 -34.59 8.08
CA LYS A 6 -29.15 -34.89 6.68
C LYS A 6 -27.64 -35.13 6.58
N ASN A 7 -27.26 -36.24 5.94
CA ASN A 7 -25.89 -36.66 5.66
C ASN A 7 -24.93 -35.49 5.41
N VAL A 8 -23.89 -35.35 6.23
CA VAL A 8 -22.84 -34.31 6.13
C VAL A 8 -21.72 -34.73 5.16
N ASN A 9 -21.99 -35.68 4.26
CA ASN A 9 -21.08 -36.06 3.16
C ASN A 9 -21.55 -35.49 1.82
N ALA A 10 -21.99 -34.22 1.81
CA ALA A 10 -22.12 -33.46 0.58
C ALA A 10 -20.79 -32.72 0.36
N ASN A 11 -20.04 -33.09 -0.70
CA ASN A 11 -18.88 -32.32 -1.15
C ASN A 11 -19.33 -30.88 -1.40
N LEU A 12 -19.04 -29.98 -0.46
CA LEU A 12 -19.35 -28.57 -0.60
C LEU A 12 -18.57 -28.02 -1.81
N PRO A 13 -19.20 -27.20 -2.66
CA PRO A 13 -18.51 -26.62 -3.80
C PRO A 13 -17.37 -25.71 -3.30
N SER A 14 -16.18 -25.89 -3.88
CA SER A 14 -15.03 -25.02 -3.62
C SER A 14 -15.37 -23.57 -3.96
N LYS A 15 -15.00 -22.65 -3.08
CA LYS A 15 -15.15 -21.21 -3.31
C LYS A 15 -13.84 -20.62 -3.80
N ILE A 16 -13.90 -19.93 -4.94
CA ILE A 16 -12.79 -19.11 -5.44
C ILE A 16 -12.72 -17.82 -4.60
N GLY A 17 -11.51 -17.42 -4.21
CA GLY A 17 -11.27 -16.20 -3.45
C GLY A 17 -9.78 -15.93 -3.25
N SER A 18 -9.45 -14.76 -2.71
CA SER A 18 -8.09 -14.43 -2.31
C SER A 18 -7.70 -15.18 -1.03
N PHE A 19 -6.46 -15.66 -0.96
CA PHE A 19 -5.89 -16.26 0.25
C PHE A 19 -4.72 -15.40 0.70
N GLN A 20 -4.95 -14.55 1.70
CA GLN A 20 -3.92 -13.69 2.26
C GLN A 20 -3.24 -14.39 3.44
N LYS A 21 -1.91 -14.43 3.45
CA LYS A 21 -1.12 -14.94 4.58
C LYS A 21 -1.35 -14.06 5.81
N PHE A 22 -1.63 -14.69 6.95
CA PHE A 22 -1.78 -14.01 8.23
C PHE A 22 -0.43 -13.49 8.75
N VAL A 23 -0.43 -12.31 9.37
CA VAL A 23 0.76 -11.66 9.95
C VAL A 23 0.60 -11.52 11.47
N ASN A 24 1.56 -12.05 12.23
CA ASN A 24 1.52 -12.07 13.70
C ASN A 24 2.24 -10.85 14.31
N GLY A 25 1.72 -10.33 15.42
CA GLY A 25 2.37 -9.24 16.18
C GLY A 25 2.26 -7.87 15.53
N PHE A 26 1.39 -7.71 14.53
CA PHE A 26 1.09 -6.43 13.90
C PHE A 26 -0.11 -5.77 14.59
N SER A 27 -0.04 -4.45 14.77
CA SER A 27 -1.15 -3.64 15.26
C SER A 27 -1.46 -2.52 14.27
N ASN A 28 -2.55 -1.78 14.49
CA ASN A 28 -2.88 -0.67 13.62
C ASN A 28 -1.73 0.35 13.53
N ALA A 29 -1.36 0.79 12.32
CA ALA A 29 -0.25 1.71 12.13
C ALA A 29 -0.44 3.04 12.88
N TYR A 30 -1.67 3.55 12.98
CA TYR A 30 -1.96 4.82 13.67
C TYR A 30 -1.69 4.77 15.17
N THR A 31 -1.78 3.60 15.80
CA THR A 31 -1.43 3.43 17.23
C THR A 31 0.02 3.83 17.50
N TYR A 32 0.92 3.49 16.58
CA TYR A 32 2.34 3.84 16.70
C TYR A 32 2.65 5.25 16.18
N ILE A 33 1.98 5.71 15.12
CA ILE A 33 2.19 7.06 14.59
C ILE A 33 1.86 8.12 15.66
N GLN A 34 0.78 7.93 16.41
CA GLN A 34 0.43 8.79 17.54
C GLN A 34 1.55 8.83 18.59
N ARG A 35 2.18 7.69 18.88
CA ARG A 35 3.33 7.61 19.80
C ARG A 35 4.55 8.37 19.26
N PHE A 36 4.84 8.26 17.96
CA PHE A 36 5.95 8.98 17.33
C PHE A 36 5.70 10.48 17.21
N GLU A 37 4.45 10.94 17.29
CA GLU A 37 4.16 12.37 17.39
C GLU A 37 4.64 12.96 18.71
N SER A 38 4.56 12.20 19.81
CA SER A 38 5.08 12.60 21.13
C SER A 38 6.56 12.27 21.35
N GLU A 39 7.05 11.16 20.81
CA GLU A 39 8.43 10.70 20.98
C GLU A 39 9.22 10.91 19.67
N ILE A 40 10.31 11.67 19.73
CA ILE A 40 11.20 11.85 18.57
C ILE A 40 11.99 10.55 18.37
N LEU A 41 11.80 9.91 17.21
CA LEU A 41 12.57 8.73 16.82
C LEU A 41 14.04 9.10 16.56
N PRO A 42 15.00 8.20 16.86
CA PRO A 42 16.37 8.35 16.39
C PRO A 42 16.43 8.57 14.87
N PRO A 43 17.41 9.33 14.34
CA PRO A 43 17.47 9.67 12.91
C PRO A 43 17.44 8.44 11.98
N GLU A 44 18.12 7.36 12.36
CA GLU A 44 18.16 6.11 11.61
C GLU A 44 16.75 5.48 11.53
N ALA A 45 16.08 5.39 12.69
CA ALA A 45 14.74 4.85 12.82
C ALA A 45 13.70 5.69 12.06
N ASP A 46 13.81 7.02 12.14
CA ASP A 46 12.93 7.96 11.42
C ASP A 46 13.09 7.82 9.90
N SER A 47 14.33 7.64 9.41
CA SER A 47 14.63 7.39 7.99
C SER A 47 14.10 6.03 7.52
N GLU A 48 14.25 4.98 8.33
CA GLU A 48 13.74 3.64 8.01
C GLU A 48 12.21 3.64 7.93
N PHE A 49 11.54 4.20 8.93
CA PHE A 49 10.08 4.31 8.93
C PHE A 49 9.57 5.12 7.74
N GLN A 50 10.20 6.26 7.44
CA GLN A 50 9.87 7.08 6.26
C GLN A 50 9.96 6.26 4.98
N TYR A 51 11.03 5.49 4.80
CA TYR A 51 11.21 4.66 3.61
C TYR A 51 10.15 3.54 3.48
N LEU A 52 9.72 2.94 4.59
CA LEU A 52 8.65 1.95 4.58
C LEU A 52 7.29 2.57 4.28
N LEU A 53 7.00 3.75 4.85
CA LEU A 53 5.78 4.50 4.51
C LEU A 53 5.75 4.86 3.02
N GLU A 54 6.86 5.34 2.46
CA GLU A 54 6.96 5.66 1.03
C GLU A 54 6.62 4.45 0.15
N LYS A 55 6.98 3.23 0.54
CA LYS A 55 6.56 2.02 -0.18
C LYS A 55 5.04 1.82 -0.17
N VAL A 56 4.36 2.09 0.96
CA VAL A 56 2.89 2.04 1.04
C VAL A 56 2.27 3.11 0.15
N VAL A 57 2.80 4.34 0.19
CA VAL A 57 2.34 5.44 -0.67
C VAL A 57 2.46 5.05 -2.14
N VAL A 58 3.63 4.55 -2.57
CA VAL A 58 3.85 4.13 -3.96
C VAL A 58 2.89 3.00 -4.34
N LEU A 59 2.73 1.99 -3.50
CA LEU A 59 1.79 0.88 -3.75
C LEU A 59 0.37 1.40 -3.95
N ASP A 60 -0.14 2.19 -3.00
CA ASP A 60 -1.51 2.70 -3.02
C ASP A 60 -1.79 3.62 -4.19
N TYR A 61 -0.79 4.37 -4.65
CA TYR A 61 -0.90 5.16 -5.87
C TYR A 61 -0.94 4.28 -7.12
N ILE A 62 -0.06 3.28 -7.23
CA ILE A 62 -0.01 2.38 -8.38
C ILE A 62 -1.33 1.63 -8.55
N VAL A 63 -1.89 1.12 -7.46
CA VAL A 63 -3.13 0.33 -7.51
C VAL A 63 -4.38 1.19 -7.36
N ARG A 64 -4.23 2.49 -7.06
CA ARG A 64 -5.30 3.41 -6.68
C ARG A 64 -6.27 2.78 -5.67
N ASN A 65 -5.77 2.44 -4.49
CA ASN A 65 -6.62 1.90 -3.43
C ASN A 65 -7.66 2.96 -3.00
N THR A 66 -8.94 2.62 -3.04
CA THR A 66 -10.02 3.54 -2.65
C THR A 66 -10.43 3.42 -1.18
N ASP A 67 -9.83 2.51 -0.43
CA ASP A 67 -10.19 2.23 0.97
C ASP A 67 -8.95 2.05 1.87
N ARG A 68 -7.89 2.81 1.59
CA ARG A 68 -6.75 2.89 2.51
C ARG A 68 -7.03 3.88 3.64
N GLY A 69 -7.77 3.40 4.62
CA GLY A 69 -7.92 4.04 5.92
C GLY A 69 -7.00 3.43 6.98
N ASN A 70 -7.62 2.73 7.92
CA ASN A 70 -6.98 1.98 9.00
C ASN A 70 -6.46 0.59 8.56
N ASN A 71 -6.53 0.27 7.27
CA ASN A 71 -6.18 -1.02 6.65
C ASN A 71 -4.68 -1.20 6.38
N TRP A 72 -3.82 -0.66 7.25
CA TRP A 72 -2.39 -0.91 7.20
C TRP A 72 -1.87 -1.05 8.63
N LEU A 73 -1.06 -2.08 8.81
CA LEU A 73 -0.58 -2.49 10.11
C LEU A 73 0.91 -2.26 10.22
N MET A 74 1.38 -2.10 11.44
CA MET A 74 2.80 -2.00 11.74
C MET A 74 3.16 -2.92 12.92
N LYS A 75 4.37 -3.47 12.85
CA LYS A 75 5.06 -4.12 13.96
C LYS A 75 6.35 -3.32 14.21
N VAL A 76 6.57 -2.99 15.47
CA VAL A 76 7.76 -2.24 15.92
C VAL A 76 8.40 -3.03 17.03
N ASP A 77 9.58 -3.56 16.76
CA ASP A 77 10.42 -4.20 17.78
C ASP A 77 11.49 -3.18 18.20
N VAL A 78 11.72 -3.04 19.51
CA VAL A 78 12.72 -2.11 20.06
C VAL A 78 13.74 -2.90 20.85
N GLU A 79 14.99 -2.85 20.40
CA GLU A 79 16.13 -3.43 21.10
C GLU A 79 16.84 -2.33 21.88
N ILE A 80 17.10 -2.56 23.16
CA ILE A 80 17.76 -1.58 24.04
C ILE A 80 19.16 -2.10 24.34
N GLU A 81 20.16 -1.37 23.86
CA GLU A 81 21.56 -1.66 24.09
C GLU A 81 22.18 -0.58 25.00
N PRO A 82 22.83 -0.93 26.12
CA PRO A 82 23.54 0.03 26.93
C PRO A 82 24.84 0.44 26.23
N VAL A 83 25.03 1.74 26.00
CA VAL A 83 26.21 2.31 25.36
C VAL A 83 26.91 3.28 26.30
N LEU A 84 28.24 3.19 26.40
CA LEU A 84 29.04 4.14 27.15
C LEU A 84 29.30 5.39 26.29
N PHE A 85 28.73 6.52 26.67
CA PHE A 85 28.96 7.82 26.04
C PHE A 85 29.52 8.79 27.07
N GLU A 86 30.74 9.28 26.86
CA GLU A 86 31.41 10.23 27.76
C GLU A 86 31.46 9.78 29.24
N GLY A 87 31.59 8.48 29.49
CA GLY A 87 31.64 7.91 30.84
C GLY A 87 30.27 7.69 31.50
N VAL A 88 29.17 8.00 30.79
CA VAL A 88 27.79 7.75 31.23
C VAL A 88 27.20 6.59 30.42
N ILE A 89 26.53 5.65 31.09
CA ILE A 89 25.77 4.60 30.42
C ILE A 89 24.45 5.20 29.93
N VAL A 90 24.26 5.21 28.61
CA VAL A 90 23.05 5.69 27.95
C VAL A 90 22.37 4.51 27.25
N GLU A 91 21.04 4.46 27.32
CA GLU A 91 20.26 3.48 26.57
C GLU A 91 20.19 3.88 25.09
N ASN A 92 20.83 3.09 24.22
CA ASN A 92 20.63 3.20 22.78
C ASN A 92 19.45 2.33 22.38
N LYS A 93 18.44 2.94 21.73
CA LYS A 93 17.23 2.24 21.28
C LYS A 93 17.32 2.02 19.78
N ASN A 94 17.47 0.76 19.39
CA ASN A 94 17.41 0.34 17.99
C ASN A 94 15.97 -0.08 17.66
N TYR A 95 15.42 0.44 16.56
CA TYR A 95 14.04 0.19 16.16
C TYR A 95 14.01 -0.65 14.89
N HIS A 96 13.19 -1.69 14.88
CA HIS A 96 12.93 -2.51 13.70
C HIS A 96 11.48 -2.37 13.29
N PHE A 97 11.26 -1.83 12.09
CA PHE A 97 9.92 -1.56 11.58
C PHE A 97 9.51 -2.59 10.54
N ASN A 98 8.28 -3.07 10.64
CA ASN A 98 7.63 -3.84 9.58
C ASN A 98 6.24 -3.28 9.31
N ILE A 99 5.91 -3.01 8.05
CA ILE A 99 4.59 -2.52 7.63
C ILE A 99 3.90 -3.55 6.76
N ALA A 100 2.61 -3.79 7.01
CA ALA A 100 1.76 -4.67 6.23
C ALA A 100 0.54 -3.90 5.70
N ALA A 101 0.47 -3.69 4.39
CA ALA A 101 -0.71 -3.15 3.71
C ALA A 101 -1.73 -4.27 3.47
N ILE A 102 -2.73 -4.36 4.34
CA ILE A 102 -3.76 -5.41 4.30
C ILE A 102 -5.02 -4.89 3.60
N ASP A 103 -5.98 -5.77 3.33
CA ASP A 103 -7.28 -5.39 2.78
C ASP A 103 -7.20 -4.49 1.54
N ASN A 104 -6.64 -5.06 0.47
CA ASN A 104 -6.49 -4.39 -0.83
C ASN A 104 -7.69 -4.67 -1.76
N GLY A 105 -8.83 -5.11 -1.21
CA GLY A 105 -9.98 -5.58 -1.99
C GLY A 105 -10.67 -4.49 -2.82
N LEU A 106 -10.48 -3.23 -2.46
CA LEU A 106 -11.03 -2.05 -3.14
C LEU A 106 -9.96 -1.25 -3.90
N ALA A 107 -8.96 -1.95 -4.45
CA ALA A 107 -7.98 -1.40 -5.37
C ALA A 107 -8.37 -1.65 -6.83
N PHE A 108 -7.60 -1.09 -7.77
CA PHE A 108 -7.75 -1.26 -9.21
C PHE A 108 -9.12 -0.83 -9.76
N PRO A 109 -9.53 0.43 -9.55
CA PRO A 109 -10.80 0.90 -10.05
C PRO A 109 -10.79 0.95 -11.59
N PHE A 110 -11.92 0.58 -12.21
CA PHE A 110 -12.06 0.67 -13.66
C PHE A 110 -12.12 2.12 -14.16
N LYS A 111 -12.50 3.09 -13.31
CA LYS A 111 -12.44 4.52 -13.62
C LYS A 111 -11.98 5.31 -12.41
N HIS A 112 -11.43 6.50 -12.64
CA HIS A 112 -11.20 7.43 -11.55
C HIS A 112 -12.53 7.84 -10.87
N PRO A 113 -12.54 8.06 -9.55
CA PRO A 113 -13.72 8.61 -8.88
C PRO A 113 -14.16 9.93 -9.51
N ASP A 114 -15.47 10.11 -9.68
CA ASP A 114 -16.04 11.31 -10.32
C ASP A 114 -15.76 12.59 -9.52
N SER A 115 -15.55 12.46 -8.21
CA SER A 115 -15.08 13.53 -7.33
C SER A 115 -13.71 13.20 -6.77
N TRP A 116 -12.76 14.12 -6.90
CA TRP A 116 -11.41 13.98 -6.36
C TRP A 116 -11.37 13.87 -4.83
N ARG A 117 -12.44 14.28 -4.13
CA ARG A 117 -12.59 14.15 -2.67
C ARG A 117 -13.15 12.79 -2.25
N SER A 118 -13.67 12.02 -3.19
CA SER A 118 -14.13 10.66 -2.90
C SER A 118 -12.90 9.76 -2.82
N TYR A 119 -12.77 9.04 -1.71
CA TYR A 119 -11.69 8.08 -1.45
C TYR A 119 -10.31 8.73 -1.26
N PRO A 120 -10.14 9.55 -0.19
CA PRO A 120 -8.84 10.05 0.21
C PRO A 120 -7.97 8.93 0.75
N PHE A 121 -6.65 9.12 0.69
CA PHE A 121 -5.72 8.28 1.43
C PHE A 121 -5.56 8.85 2.84
N ASP A 122 -5.94 8.10 3.88
CA ASP A 122 -5.88 8.64 5.25
C ASP A 122 -4.43 8.93 5.67
N TRP A 123 -3.47 8.13 5.18
CA TRP A 123 -2.06 8.36 5.46
C TRP A 123 -1.57 9.69 4.88
N ALA A 124 -2.26 10.34 3.93
CA ALA A 124 -1.85 11.62 3.38
C ALA A 124 -1.91 12.77 4.41
N TYR A 125 -2.63 12.58 5.51
CA TYR A 125 -2.77 13.59 6.56
C TYR A 125 -1.66 13.55 7.62
N ILE A 126 -0.92 12.44 7.74
CA ILE A 126 0.14 12.29 8.74
C ILE A 126 1.36 13.16 8.40
N ARG A 127 2.15 13.55 9.42
CA ARG A 127 3.32 14.43 9.22
C ARG A 127 4.37 13.86 8.26
N TYR A 128 4.56 12.54 8.29
CA TYR A 128 5.54 11.83 7.47
C TYR A 128 5.20 11.87 5.97
N ALA A 129 3.93 11.80 5.62
CA ALA A 129 3.48 11.89 4.23
C ALA A 129 3.67 13.29 3.63
N LYS A 130 3.99 14.30 4.44
CA LYS A 130 4.27 15.68 4.00
C LYS A 130 5.74 15.90 3.65
N ARG A 131 6.60 14.90 3.84
CA ARG A 131 8.02 14.98 3.46
C ARG A 131 8.19 14.65 1.97
N PRO A 132 9.20 15.23 1.29
CA PRO A 132 9.56 14.81 -0.07
C PRO A 132 10.02 13.35 -0.08
N PHE A 133 9.95 12.72 -1.25
CA PHE A 133 10.38 11.33 -1.40
C PHE A 133 11.89 11.20 -1.21
N SER A 134 12.31 10.21 -0.43
CA SER A 134 13.72 9.91 -0.23
C SER A 134 14.42 9.49 -1.54
N GLN A 135 15.73 9.71 -1.63
CA GLN A 135 16.50 9.19 -2.77
C GLN A 135 16.42 7.67 -2.85
N LYS A 136 16.34 7.00 -1.69
CA LYS A 136 16.26 5.54 -1.58
C LYS A 136 15.02 4.96 -2.27
N ILE A 137 13.85 5.61 -2.18
CA ILE A 137 12.65 5.15 -2.89
C ILE A 137 12.69 5.54 -4.38
N LYS A 138 13.25 6.71 -4.70
CA LYS A 138 13.47 7.16 -6.09
C LYS A 138 14.31 6.15 -6.87
N ASP A 139 15.45 5.75 -6.31
CA ASP A 139 16.37 4.77 -6.92
C ASP A 139 15.73 3.39 -7.10
N LEU A 140 14.80 3.00 -6.20
CA LEU A 140 14.08 1.73 -6.30
C LEU A 140 13.01 1.75 -7.39
N VAL A 141 12.28 2.86 -7.53
CA VAL A 141 11.01 2.91 -8.27
C VAL A 141 11.17 3.55 -9.66
N ILE A 142 11.93 4.64 -9.78
CA ILE A 142 12.06 5.39 -11.04
C ILE A 142 12.62 4.53 -12.18
N PRO A 143 13.66 3.71 -12.00
CA PRO A 143 14.19 2.87 -13.08
C PRO A 143 13.13 1.89 -13.61
N LYS A 144 12.29 1.34 -12.72
CA LYS A 144 11.19 0.43 -13.08
C LYS A 144 10.08 1.15 -13.83
N LEU A 145 9.65 2.32 -13.33
CA LEU A 145 8.63 3.15 -13.98
C LEU A 145 9.08 3.83 -15.28
N SER A 146 10.39 3.83 -15.55
CA SER A 146 10.96 4.36 -16.80
C SER A 146 11.25 3.28 -17.84
N ASN A 147 11.17 2.01 -17.45
CA ASN A 147 11.37 0.87 -18.33
C ASN A 147 10.03 0.45 -18.94
N ALA A 148 9.79 0.84 -20.20
CA ALA A 148 8.56 0.50 -20.92
C ALA A 148 8.32 -1.04 -21.00
N PRO A 149 9.32 -1.87 -21.38
CA PRO A 149 9.17 -3.33 -21.34
C PRO A 149 8.74 -3.89 -19.97
N TYR A 150 9.27 -3.35 -18.87
CA TYR A 150 8.87 -3.75 -17.53
C TYR A 150 7.40 -3.41 -17.24
N ILE A 151 6.96 -2.22 -17.64
CA ILE A 151 5.59 -1.77 -17.44
C ILE A 151 4.62 -2.60 -18.28
N GLU A 152 4.94 -2.84 -19.55
CA GLU A 152 4.14 -3.69 -20.44
C GLU A 152 3.99 -5.10 -19.84
N SER A 153 5.10 -5.73 -19.43
CA SER A 153 5.05 -7.05 -18.81
C SER A 153 4.22 -7.09 -17.52
N MET A 154 4.30 -6.04 -16.68
CA MET A 154 3.49 -5.95 -15.47
C MET A 154 1.99 -5.81 -15.78
N ILE A 155 1.64 -4.99 -16.78
CA ILE A 155 0.25 -4.83 -17.22
C ILE A 155 -0.27 -6.15 -17.81
N GLU A 156 0.51 -6.84 -18.63
CA GLU A 156 0.15 -8.17 -19.18
C GLU A 156 -0.12 -9.20 -18.07
N GLN A 157 0.69 -9.20 -17.00
CA GLN A 157 0.46 -10.08 -15.84
C GLN A 157 -0.82 -9.72 -15.09
N LEU A 158 -1.11 -8.43 -14.89
CA LEU A 158 -2.37 -7.97 -14.31
C LEU A 158 -3.55 -8.38 -15.20
N GLU A 159 -3.43 -8.20 -16.51
CA GLU A 159 -4.45 -8.62 -17.46
C GLU A 159 -4.74 -10.12 -17.36
N LEU A 160 -3.70 -10.95 -17.31
CA LEU A 160 -3.84 -12.40 -17.17
C LEU A 160 -4.57 -12.76 -15.86
N LEU A 161 -4.17 -12.12 -14.76
CA LEU A 161 -4.79 -12.33 -13.46
C LEU A 161 -6.28 -11.98 -13.49
N PHE A 162 -6.64 -10.82 -14.02
CA PHE A 162 -8.04 -10.37 -14.08
C PHE A 162 -8.86 -11.18 -15.10
N LYS A 163 -8.27 -11.64 -16.21
CA LYS A 163 -8.95 -12.54 -17.18
C LYS A 163 -9.46 -13.82 -16.52
N VAL A 164 -8.72 -14.39 -15.56
CA VAL A 164 -9.18 -15.56 -14.78
C VAL A 164 -10.50 -15.27 -14.07
N PHE A 165 -10.69 -14.05 -13.55
CA PHE A 165 -11.93 -13.64 -12.88
C PHE A 165 -13.05 -13.25 -13.86
N LEU A 166 -12.72 -12.70 -15.03
CA LEU A 166 -13.69 -12.21 -16.02
C LEU A 166 -14.34 -13.34 -16.85
N LEU A 167 -13.78 -14.55 -16.86
CA LEU A 167 -14.44 -15.73 -17.46
C LEU A 167 -15.80 -16.08 -16.81
N ILE A 168 -16.20 -15.39 -15.73
CA ILE A 168 -17.40 -15.64 -14.94
C ILE A 168 -18.60 -14.72 -15.34
N SER A 169 -18.42 -13.65 -16.12
CA SER A 169 -19.57 -12.77 -16.50
C SER A 169 -19.44 -12.10 -17.87
N HIS A 170 -20.40 -12.36 -18.77
CA HIS A 170 -20.29 -11.97 -20.18
C HIS A 170 -20.76 -10.52 -20.49
N VAL A 171 -20.05 -9.88 -21.44
CA VAL A 171 -20.34 -8.64 -22.18
C VAL A 171 -20.05 -7.29 -21.50
N LEU A 172 -20.50 -7.00 -20.27
CA LEU A 172 -20.22 -5.70 -19.61
C LEU A 172 -18.76 -5.51 -19.13
N GLN A 173 -17.93 -6.55 -19.30
CA GLN A 173 -16.61 -6.63 -18.71
C GLN A 173 -15.48 -6.12 -19.60
N ILE A 174 -15.58 -6.23 -20.94
CA ILE A 174 -14.49 -5.84 -21.84
C ILE A 174 -14.21 -4.34 -21.77
N PHE A 175 -15.27 -3.51 -21.81
CA PHE A 175 -15.11 -2.05 -21.68
C PHE A 175 -14.52 -1.66 -20.31
N LYS A 176 -15.00 -2.26 -19.22
CA LYS A 176 -14.45 -2.03 -17.87
C LYS A 176 -13.00 -2.48 -17.76
N PHE A 177 -12.64 -3.56 -18.44
CA PHE A 177 -11.28 -4.09 -18.48
C PHE A 177 -10.33 -3.17 -19.26
N ILE A 178 -10.76 -2.67 -20.43
CA ILE A 178 -10.02 -1.66 -21.19
C ILE A 178 -9.82 -0.40 -20.33
N GLN A 179 -10.88 0.09 -19.68
CA GLN A 179 -10.79 1.24 -18.79
C GLN A 179 -9.84 0.98 -17.61
N PHE A 180 -9.87 -0.21 -17.01
CA PHE A 180 -8.92 -0.64 -15.98
C PHE A 180 -7.46 -0.56 -16.46
N ILE A 181 -7.16 -1.05 -17.67
CA ILE A 181 -5.81 -0.97 -18.24
C ILE A 181 -5.37 0.49 -18.39
N PHE A 182 -6.20 1.34 -19.01
CA PHE A 182 -5.91 2.77 -19.15
C PHE A 182 -5.73 3.49 -17.81
N CYS A 183 -6.54 3.12 -16.82
CA CYS A 183 -6.44 3.67 -15.46
C CYS A 183 -5.10 3.27 -14.83
N SER A 184 -4.70 2.01 -14.97
CA SER A 184 -3.42 1.48 -14.46
C SER A 184 -2.21 2.20 -15.07
N TYR A 185 -2.19 2.40 -16.39
CA TYR A 185 -1.15 3.21 -17.05
C TYR A 185 -1.12 4.66 -16.55
N SER A 186 -2.30 5.27 -16.38
CA SER A 186 -2.42 6.64 -15.85
C SER A 186 -1.87 6.75 -14.42
N HIS A 187 -2.14 5.77 -13.55
CA HIS A 187 -1.61 5.72 -12.18
C HIS A 187 -0.09 5.61 -12.16
N LEU A 188 0.49 4.76 -13.00
CA LEU A 188 1.94 4.58 -13.13
C LEU A 188 2.64 5.87 -13.61
N ARG A 189 2.03 6.59 -14.56
CA ARG A 189 2.53 7.89 -15.01
C ARG A 189 2.44 8.94 -13.90
N LEU A 190 1.30 8.99 -13.21
CA LEU A 190 1.08 9.96 -12.13
C LEU A 190 2.11 9.77 -11.00
N ILE A 191 2.28 8.54 -10.50
CA ILE A 191 3.22 8.29 -9.40
C ILE A 191 4.67 8.59 -9.80
N LYS A 192 5.05 8.33 -11.06
CA LYS A 192 6.36 8.73 -11.60
C LYS A 192 6.55 10.25 -11.54
N VAL A 193 5.55 11.03 -11.96
CA VAL A 193 5.59 12.50 -11.90
C VAL A 193 5.67 12.99 -10.46
N LEU A 194 4.89 12.39 -9.54
CA LEU A 194 4.90 12.78 -8.13
C LEU A 194 6.26 12.54 -7.49
N ILE A 195 6.86 11.37 -7.73
CA ILE A 195 8.19 11.00 -7.22
C ILE A 195 9.28 11.90 -7.81
N ASN A 196 9.26 12.15 -9.13
CA ASN A 196 10.30 12.96 -9.79
C ASN A 196 10.32 14.43 -9.36
N ASN A 197 9.16 14.98 -9.01
CA ASN A 197 9.01 16.41 -8.68
C ASN A 197 8.88 16.65 -7.17
N ASP A 198 9.12 15.64 -6.34
CA ASP A 198 8.92 15.70 -4.88
C ASP A 198 7.56 16.27 -4.47
N LEU A 199 6.56 15.96 -5.30
CA LEU A 199 5.21 16.45 -5.07
C LEU A 199 4.62 15.60 -3.96
N ILE A 200 4.47 16.25 -2.81
CA ILE A 200 3.71 15.70 -1.71
C ILE A 200 2.33 15.34 -2.27
N PRO A 201 1.79 14.15 -1.97
CA PRO A 201 0.45 13.75 -2.34
C PRO A 201 -0.63 14.54 -1.57
N ARG A 202 -0.56 15.87 -1.57
CA ARG A 202 -1.67 16.75 -1.24
C ARG A 202 -2.43 17.00 -2.54
N CYS A 203 -3.56 16.31 -2.64
CA CYS A 203 -4.58 16.62 -3.61
C CYS A 203 -4.96 18.11 -3.49
N ARG A 204 -4.44 18.97 -4.39
CA ARG A 204 -5.04 20.25 -4.80
C ARG A 204 -4.31 20.96 -5.95
N SER A 205 -3.03 20.71 -6.23
CA SER A 205 -2.27 21.59 -7.16
C SER A 205 -1.40 20.89 -8.21
N CYS A 206 -1.25 19.55 -8.17
CA CYS A 206 -0.44 18.81 -9.14
C CYS A 206 -1.24 18.28 -10.34
N VAL A 207 -2.34 18.95 -10.68
CA VAL A 207 -2.88 18.85 -12.03
C VAL A 207 -1.87 19.59 -12.90
N VAL A 208 -1.08 18.83 -13.63
CA VAL A 208 -0.44 19.29 -14.86
C VAL A 208 -1.53 20.03 -15.65
N LYS A 209 -1.43 21.36 -15.66
CA LYS A 209 -2.03 22.16 -16.73
C LYS A 209 -1.23 21.91 -18.00
#